data_AF-A0A4U1CUP8-F1
#
_entry.id   AF-A0A4U1CUP8-F1
#
_cell.length_a   1.000
_cell.length_b   1.000
_cell.length_c   1.000
_cell.angle_alpha   90.00
_cell.angle_beta   90.00
_cell.angle_gamma   90.00
#
_symmetry.space_group_name_H-M   'P 1'
#
loop_
_entity.id
_entity.type
_entity.pdbx_description
1 polymer ?
#
loop_
_entity_poly.entity_id
_entity_poly.type
_entity_poly.pdbx_seq_one_letter_code
_entity_poly.pdbx_strand_id
1 'polypeptide(L)'
;MDKLGLMSCFILIITFLSCSKKPKTYFNIPLLIGKNIDETRKILNLKNQKDPSDTSITHWDDYYEVEGRILMINYNPKTRKTGEISLIYPKGYSSKNEILKAGNLQENTQSYTCEVSTDIWSLSPFTSYNGIRINAIN
;
A
#
# COMPACT_ATOMS: atom_id res chain seq x y z
N MET A 1 -9.99 18.51 68.34
CA MET A 1 -11.22 17.95 67.75
C MET A 1 -11.47 18.70 66.45
N ASP A 2 -10.67 18.46 65.40
CA ASP A 2 -10.81 17.34 64.43
C ASP A 2 -11.82 17.76 63.35
N LYS A 3 -11.53 17.90 62.04
CA LYS A 3 -10.58 17.23 61.15
C LYS A 3 -10.20 18.15 59.98
N LEU A 4 -8.90 18.15 59.66
CA LEU A 4 -8.33 18.56 58.38
C LEU A 4 -8.77 17.52 57.31
N GLY A 5 -9.62 17.93 56.37
CA GLY A 5 -10.10 17.10 55.27
C GLY A 5 -9.06 16.99 54.15
N LEU A 6 -8.12 16.06 54.30
CA LEU A 6 -7.21 15.59 53.28
C LEU A 6 -7.98 14.62 52.35
N MET A 7 -8.24 14.97 51.08
CA MET A 7 -8.65 14.04 50.00
C MET A 7 -9.00 14.90 48.77
N SER A 8 -8.60 14.64 47.55
CA SER A 8 -7.71 13.68 46.93
C SER A 8 -7.60 14.21 45.49
N CYS A 9 -6.41 14.62 45.04
CA CYS A 9 -6.22 14.99 43.63
C CYS A 9 -6.41 13.72 42.78
N PHE A 10 -7.60 13.55 42.20
CA PHE A 10 -7.83 12.63 41.10
C PHE A 10 -7.11 13.18 39.86
N ILE A 11 -5.79 12.97 39.79
CA ILE A 11 -5.06 13.03 38.53
C ILE A 11 -5.48 11.77 37.78
N LEU A 12 -6.50 11.92 36.95
CA LEU A 12 -6.91 10.91 35.99
C LEU A 12 -5.79 10.82 34.95
N ILE A 13 -4.77 10.01 35.24
CA ILE A 13 -3.75 9.63 34.27
C ILE A 13 -4.49 8.78 33.24
N ILE A 14 -5.04 9.43 32.21
CA ILE A 14 -5.43 8.78 30.97
C ILE A 14 -4.12 8.32 30.35
N THR A 15 -3.66 7.13 30.75
CA THR A 15 -2.70 6.39 29.98
C THR A 15 -3.40 6.09 28.66
N PHE A 16 -3.18 6.97 27.68
CA PHE A 16 -3.27 6.58 26.28
C PHE A 16 -2.30 5.40 26.15
N LEU A 17 -2.81 4.19 26.33
CA LEU A 17 -2.21 2.99 25.77
C LEU A 17 -2.18 3.28 24.28
N SER A 18 -1.10 3.91 23.85
CA SER A 18 -0.72 4.04 22.46
C SER A 18 -0.37 2.61 22.05
N CYS A 19 -1.41 1.83 21.78
CA CYS A 19 -1.33 0.52 21.19
C CYS A 19 -0.84 0.77 19.77
N SER A 20 0.48 0.94 19.64
CA SER A 20 1.15 1.03 18.36
C SER A 20 0.98 -0.33 17.70
N LYS A 21 -0.11 -0.48 16.94
CA LYS A 21 -0.31 -1.64 16.07
C LYS A 21 0.92 -1.71 15.19
N LYS A 22 1.65 -2.83 15.28
CA LYS A 22 2.81 -3.06 14.43
C LYS A 22 2.36 -2.84 12.97
N PRO A 23 3.08 -2.04 12.19
CA PRO A 23 2.72 -1.79 10.81
C PRO A 23 2.66 -3.13 10.05
N LYS A 24 1.51 -3.36 9.41
CA LYS A 24 1.17 -4.61 8.73
C LYS A 24 1.60 -4.53 7.27
N THR A 25 2.18 -5.61 6.76
CA THR A 25 2.43 -5.80 5.34
C THR A 25 1.20 -6.42 4.70
N TYR A 26 0.78 -5.87 3.56
CA TYR A 26 -0.40 -6.30 2.81
C TYR A 26 0.00 -6.99 1.50
N PHE A 27 1.04 -6.46 0.85
CA PHE A 27 1.58 -6.98 -0.39
C PHE A 27 3.09 -7.14 -0.25
N ASN A 28 3.65 -8.20 -0.83
CA ASN A 28 5.10 -8.38 -0.95
C ASN A 28 5.54 -7.98 -2.37
N ILE A 29 5.52 -6.67 -2.64
CA ILE A 29 5.73 -6.12 -3.98
C ILE A 29 7.09 -6.49 -4.58
N PRO A 30 8.21 -6.55 -3.82
CA PRO A 30 9.50 -6.96 -4.38
C PRO A 30 9.49 -8.32 -5.10
N LEU A 31 8.61 -9.26 -4.71
CA LEU A 31 8.50 -10.55 -5.38
C LEU A 31 7.85 -10.48 -6.76
N LEU A 32 7.16 -9.38 -7.07
CA LEU A 32 6.46 -9.16 -8.33
C LEU A 32 7.35 -8.47 -9.38
N ILE A 33 8.45 -7.87 -8.94
CA ILE A 33 9.30 -7.04 -9.79
C ILE A 33 10.04 -7.93 -10.79
N GLY A 34 9.96 -7.55 -12.07
CA GLY A 34 10.53 -8.31 -13.18
C GLY A 34 9.74 -9.57 -13.57
N LYS A 35 8.60 -9.85 -12.91
CA LYS A 35 7.71 -10.96 -13.26
C LYS A 35 6.77 -10.58 -14.39
N ASN A 36 6.40 -11.54 -15.23
CA ASN A 36 5.28 -11.31 -16.14
C ASN A 36 3.93 -11.38 -15.38
N ILE A 37 2.84 -10.99 -16.05
CA ILE A 37 1.53 -10.93 -15.39
C ILE A 37 1.02 -12.32 -14.93
N ASP A 38 1.38 -13.40 -15.62
CA ASP A 38 0.95 -14.76 -15.24
C ASP A 38 1.67 -15.27 -13.99
N GLU A 39 2.98 -15.04 -13.90
CA GLU A 39 3.77 -15.28 -12.69
C GLU A 39 3.25 -14.44 -11.52
N THR A 40 2.95 -13.17 -11.78
CA THR A 40 2.40 -12.23 -10.79
C THR A 40 1.06 -12.71 -10.24
N ARG A 41 0.13 -13.10 -11.12
CA ARG A 41 -1.19 -13.66 -10.73
C ARG A 41 -1.04 -14.91 -9.88
N LYS A 42 -0.06 -15.77 -10.20
CA LYS A 42 0.25 -16.98 -9.42
C LYS A 42 0.79 -16.64 -8.03
N ILE A 43 1.72 -15.69 -7.91
CA ILE A 43 2.30 -15.26 -6.62
C ILE A 43 1.21 -14.68 -5.71
N LEU A 44 0.30 -13.89 -6.27
CA LEU A 44 -0.82 -13.31 -5.55
C LEU A 44 -1.99 -14.32 -5.32
N ASN A 45 -1.82 -15.58 -5.73
CA ASN A 45 -2.79 -16.67 -5.61
C ASN A 45 -4.18 -16.33 -6.17
N LEU A 46 -4.21 -15.73 -7.36
CA LEU A 46 -5.45 -15.29 -7.97
C LEU A 46 -5.98 -16.33 -8.94
N LYS A 47 -7.28 -16.56 -8.82
CA LYS A 47 -8.05 -17.33 -9.78
C LYS A 47 -9.02 -16.37 -10.45
N ASN A 48 -9.13 -16.45 -11.78
CA ASN A 48 -10.16 -15.78 -12.59
C ASN A 48 -9.92 -14.32 -13.02
N GLN A 49 -8.69 -13.79 -12.99
CA GLN A 49 -8.43 -12.55 -13.73
C GLN A 49 -8.56 -12.80 -15.24
N LYS A 50 -9.28 -11.93 -15.93
CA LYS A 50 -9.52 -12.05 -17.37
C LYS A 50 -8.73 -10.99 -18.10
N ASP A 51 -8.03 -11.43 -19.14
CA ASP A 51 -7.42 -10.52 -20.08
C ASP A 51 -8.50 -9.79 -20.91
N PRO A 52 -8.18 -8.60 -21.44
CA PRO A 52 -9.08 -7.91 -22.35
C PRO A 52 -9.43 -8.78 -23.55
N SER A 53 -10.70 -8.79 -23.93
CA SER A 53 -11.16 -9.50 -25.12
C SER A 53 -10.72 -8.81 -26.42
N ASP A 54 -10.51 -7.50 -26.38
CA ASP A 54 -10.02 -6.73 -27.51
C ASP A 54 -8.49 -6.86 -27.65
N THR A 55 -8.06 -7.53 -28.72
CA THR A 55 -6.65 -7.72 -29.06
C THR A 55 -5.94 -6.45 -29.50
N SER A 56 -6.64 -5.32 -29.70
CA SER A 56 -6.02 -4.03 -30.00
C SER A 56 -5.37 -3.39 -28.76
N ILE A 57 -5.81 -3.78 -27.56
CA ILE A 57 -5.38 -3.21 -26.29
C ILE A 57 -3.89 -3.49 -26.03
N THR A 58 -3.14 -2.43 -25.76
CA THR A 58 -1.69 -2.46 -25.51
C THR A 58 -1.32 -2.32 -24.03
N HIS A 59 -2.26 -1.89 -23.20
CA HIS A 59 -2.11 -1.72 -21.76
C HIS A 59 -3.38 -2.15 -21.05
N TRP A 60 -3.24 -2.88 -19.96
CA TRP A 60 -4.35 -3.32 -19.11
C TRP A 60 -3.90 -3.30 -17.66
N ASP A 61 -4.86 -3.09 -16.76
CA ASP A 61 -4.60 -3.03 -15.33
C ASP A 61 -5.33 -4.17 -14.63
N ASP A 62 -4.58 -4.95 -13.86
CA ASP A 62 -5.16 -5.82 -12.86
C ASP A 62 -5.19 -5.08 -11.51
N TYR A 63 -6.33 -5.16 -10.82
CA TYR A 63 -6.53 -4.57 -9.50
C TYR A 63 -6.69 -5.65 -8.44
N TYR A 64 -6.08 -5.43 -7.27
CA TYR A 64 -6.13 -6.34 -6.13
C TYR A 64 -6.41 -5.56 -4.86
N GLU A 65 -7.49 -5.90 -4.16
CA GLU A 65 -7.85 -5.21 -2.93
C GLU A 65 -7.62 -6.09 -1.70
N VAL A 66 -6.91 -5.57 -0.71
CA VAL A 66 -6.75 -6.18 0.62
C VAL A 66 -6.98 -5.11 1.68
N GLU A 67 -8.04 -5.26 2.47
CA GLU A 67 -8.40 -4.34 3.56
C GLU A 67 -8.46 -2.86 3.11
N GLY A 68 -9.08 -2.61 1.95
CA GLY A 68 -9.23 -1.28 1.36
C GLY A 68 -8.00 -0.73 0.66
N ARG A 69 -6.89 -1.48 0.62
CA ARG A 69 -5.67 -1.12 -0.13
C ARG A 69 -5.68 -1.80 -1.48
N ILE A 70 -5.40 -1.04 -2.52
CA ILE A 70 -5.48 -1.46 -3.90
C ILE A 70 -4.05 -1.58 -4.43
N LEU A 71 -3.65 -2.77 -4.86
CA LEU A 71 -2.48 -2.99 -5.69
C LEU A 71 -2.96 -3.01 -7.14
N MET A 72 -2.45 -2.10 -7.96
CA MET A 72 -2.71 -2.03 -9.38
C MET A 72 -1.45 -2.44 -10.13
N ILE A 73 -1.58 -3.33 -11.10
CA ILE A 73 -0.46 -3.81 -11.91
C ILE A 73 -0.81 -3.54 -13.37
N ASN A 74 -0.11 -2.58 -13.95
CA ASN A 74 -0.18 -2.31 -15.38
C ASN A 74 0.63 -3.36 -16.13
N TYR A 75 0.12 -3.86 -17.25
CA TYR A 75 0.84 -4.77 -18.12
C TYR A 75 0.39 -4.66 -19.57
N ASN A 76 1.20 -5.18 -20.47
CA ASN A 76 0.83 -5.33 -21.88
C ASN A 76 0.20 -6.72 -22.11
N PRO A 77 -1.08 -6.81 -22.53
CA PRO A 77 -1.74 -8.10 -22.69
C PRO A 77 -1.11 -9.04 -23.72
N LYS A 78 -0.45 -8.50 -24.75
CA LYS A 78 0.19 -9.26 -25.83
C LYS A 78 1.53 -9.83 -25.40
N THR A 79 2.37 -9.00 -24.78
CA THR A 79 3.74 -9.42 -24.38
C THR A 79 3.78 -10.01 -22.98
N ARG A 80 2.69 -9.91 -22.21
CA ARG A 80 2.57 -10.29 -20.79
C ARG A 80 3.51 -9.51 -19.86
N LYS A 81 4.26 -8.54 -20.38
CA LYS A 81 5.25 -7.76 -19.63
C LYS A 81 4.51 -6.81 -18.69
N THR A 82 4.83 -6.87 -17.40
CA THR A 82 4.37 -5.88 -16.42
C THR A 82 5.11 -4.56 -16.62
N GLY A 83 4.38 -3.47 -16.48
CA GLY A 83 4.90 -2.11 -16.41
C GLY A 83 4.93 -1.63 -14.97
N GLU A 84 4.28 -0.48 -14.75
CA GLU A 84 4.16 0.15 -13.43
C GLU A 84 3.33 -0.71 -12.46
N ILE A 85 3.80 -0.77 -11.20
CA ILE A 85 3.01 -1.28 -10.08
C ILE A 85 2.66 -0.10 -9.18
N SER A 86 1.39 0.03 -8.81
CA SER A 86 0.91 1.08 -7.90
C SER A 86 0.29 0.45 -6.66
N LEU A 87 0.66 0.93 -5.47
CA LEU A 87 -0.02 0.61 -4.22
C LEU A 87 -0.76 1.85 -3.74
N ILE A 88 -2.07 1.73 -3.54
CA ILE A 88 -2.99 2.82 -3.26
C ILE A 88 -3.79 2.50 -2.00
N TYR A 89 -4.02 3.51 -1.17
CA TYR A 89 -4.99 3.44 -0.08
C TYR A 89 -5.84 4.71 -0.08
N PRO A 90 -7.11 4.64 -0.51
CA PRO A 90 -7.97 5.83 -0.63
C PRO A 90 -8.17 6.60 0.67
N LYS A 91 -8.07 5.92 1.82
CA LYS A 91 -8.15 6.56 3.15
C LYS A 91 -6.86 7.29 3.55
N GLY A 92 -5.79 7.10 2.79
CA GLY A 92 -4.46 7.65 3.04
C GLY A 92 -3.66 6.89 4.09
N TYR A 93 -2.35 7.03 3.98
CA TYR A 93 -1.35 6.58 4.93
C TYR A 93 -0.92 7.76 5.81
N SER A 94 -0.59 7.48 7.06
CA SER A 94 -0.10 8.45 8.04
C SER A 94 1.31 8.95 7.72
N SER A 95 2.10 8.18 6.96
CA SER A 95 3.48 8.52 6.61
C SER A 95 4.00 7.72 5.41
N LYS A 96 5.09 8.21 4.79
CA LYS A 96 5.86 7.46 3.78
C LYS A 96 6.29 6.06 4.28
N ASN A 97 6.70 5.96 5.54
CA ASN A 97 7.14 4.69 6.11
C ASN A 97 5.99 3.67 6.19
N GLU A 98 4.77 4.11 6.44
CA GLU A 98 3.61 3.23 6.49
C GLU A 98 3.32 2.63 5.11
N ILE A 99 3.35 3.45 4.04
CA ILE A 99 3.12 2.95 2.69
C ILE A 99 4.22 2.01 2.21
N LEU A 100 5.50 2.30 2.53
CA LEU A 100 6.60 1.40 2.23
C LEU A 100 6.41 0.03 2.92
N LYS A 101 6.06 0.03 4.21
CA LYS A 101 5.81 -1.22 4.96
C LYS A 101 4.61 -2.00 4.44
N ALA A 102 3.56 -1.30 4.00
CA ALA A 102 2.37 -1.93 3.43
C ALA A 102 2.69 -2.75 2.17
N GLY A 103 3.66 -2.30 1.36
CA GLY A 103 4.14 -2.99 0.16
C GLY A 103 5.40 -3.85 0.35
N ASN A 104 5.92 -4.00 1.58
CA ASN A 104 7.23 -4.59 1.87
C ASN A 104 8.39 -3.94 1.07
N LEU A 105 8.33 -2.62 0.89
CA LEU A 105 9.25 -1.85 0.08
C LEU A 105 10.43 -1.33 0.91
N GLN A 106 11.55 -1.18 0.23
CA GLN A 106 12.74 -0.49 0.72
C GLN A 106 12.93 0.79 -0.09
N GLU A 107 13.28 1.87 0.60
CA GLU A 107 13.43 3.18 -0.05
C GLU A 107 14.66 3.25 -0.96
N ASN A 108 15.73 2.53 -0.60
CA ASN A 108 16.98 2.51 -1.35
C ASN A 108 17.30 1.07 -1.76
N THR A 109 17.13 0.78 -3.04
CA THR A 109 17.48 -0.51 -3.64
C THR A 109 17.91 -0.32 -5.09
N GLN A 110 18.69 -1.27 -5.61
CA GLN A 110 19.13 -1.29 -7.00
C GLN A 110 18.09 -1.92 -7.94
N SER A 111 17.04 -2.55 -7.40
CA SER A 111 16.08 -3.31 -8.21
C SER A 111 14.85 -2.49 -8.64
N TYR A 112 14.51 -1.42 -7.93
CA TYR A 112 13.33 -0.59 -8.21
C TYR A 112 13.42 0.80 -7.61
N THR A 113 12.66 1.73 -8.17
CA THR A 113 12.41 3.05 -7.59
C THR A 113 11.01 3.13 -6.99
N CYS A 114 10.86 4.00 -5.99
CA CYS A 114 9.62 4.23 -5.28
C CYS A 114 9.27 5.72 -5.33
N GLU A 115 8.21 6.06 -6.05
CA GLU A 115 7.71 7.42 -6.17
C GLU A 115 6.40 7.54 -5.40
N VAL A 116 6.47 8.19 -4.24
CA VAL A 116 5.26 8.51 -3.48
C VAL A 116 4.43 9.45 -4.32
N SER A 117 3.15 9.14 -4.44
CA SER A 117 2.20 10.03 -5.07
C SER A 117 1.16 10.47 -4.06
N THR A 118 0.86 11.76 -4.12
CA THR A 118 -0.16 12.43 -3.33
C THR A 118 -1.52 12.39 -4.02
N ASP A 119 -1.57 11.97 -5.30
CA ASP A 119 -2.66 12.31 -6.21
C ASP A 119 -3.25 11.09 -6.93
N ILE A 120 -2.86 9.85 -6.60
CA ILE A 120 -3.18 8.71 -7.48
C ILE A 120 -4.70 8.62 -7.73
N TRP A 121 -5.56 8.76 -6.73
CA TRP A 121 -7.03 8.74 -6.91
C TRP A 121 -7.69 9.71 -5.90
N SER A 122 -7.38 11.01 -5.97
CA SER A 122 -7.71 12.02 -4.96
C SER A 122 -9.15 11.96 -4.43
N LEU A 123 -9.36 11.32 -3.29
CA LEU A 123 -10.62 11.34 -2.52
C LEU A 123 -10.46 12.03 -1.15
N SER A 124 -9.25 12.45 -0.79
CA SER A 124 -9.02 13.19 0.45
C SER A 124 -7.94 14.28 0.25
N PRO A 125 -8.30 15.57 0.35
CA PRO A 125 -7.33 16.66 0.33
C PRO A 125 -6.45 16.73 1.60
N PHE A 126 -6.64 15.81 2.55
CA PHE A 126 -5.98 15.82 3.86
C PHE A 126 -4.88 14.77 4.04
N THR A 127 -4.55 14.00 3.01
CA THR A 127 -3.55 12.92 3.11
C THR A 127 -2.44 13.08 2.08
N SER A 128 -1.23 13.40 2.55
CA SER A 128 -0.02 13.56 1.70
C SER A 128 0.55 12.25 1.17
N TYR A 129 0.00 11.10 1.58
CA TYR A 129 0.48 9.77 1.20
C TYR A 129 -0.73 8.89 0.89
N ASN A 130 -1.25 8.90 -0.34
CA ASN A 130 -2.36 8.01 -0.73
C ASN A 130 -1.92 6.88 -1.67
N GLY A 131 -0.73 6.99 -2.26
CA GLY A 131 -0.20 5.94 -3.10
C GLY A 131 1.30 6.03 -3.31
N ILE A 132 1.85 4.95 -3.86
CA ILE A 132 3.24 4.87 -4.29
C ILE A 132 3.28 4.11 -5.61
N ARG A 133 4.02 4.65 -6.56
CA ARG A 133 4.36 4.00 -7.82
C ARG A 133 5.70 3.32 -7.67
N ILE A 134 5.79 2.10 -8.16
CA ILE A 134 6.98 1.27 -8.12
C ILE A 134 7.35 0.92 -9.56
N ASN A 135 8.57 1.31 -9.94
CA ASN A 135 9.12 1.04 -11.27
C ASN A 135 10.37 0.18 -11.14
N ALA A 136 10.45 -0.89 -11.94
CA ALA A 136 11.65 -1.71 -12.02
C ALA A 136 12.81 -0.91 -12.61
N ILE A 137 14.01 -1.05 -12.03
CA ILE A 137 15.25 -0.53 -12.61
C ILE A 137 15.73 -1.59 -13.61
N ASN A 138 15.77 -1.23 -14.89
CA ASN A 138 16.24 -2.09 -15.98
C ASN A 138 17.67 -1.74 -16.37
#